data_AF-A0A3R6F771-F1
#
_entry.id   AF-A0A3R6F771-F1
#
_cell.length_a   1.000
_cell.length_b   1.000
_cell.length_c   1.000
_cell.angle_alpha   90.00
_cell.angle_beta   90.00
_cell.angle_gamma   90.00
#
_symmetry.space_group_name_H-M   'P 1'
#
loop_
_entity.id
_entity.type
_entity.pdbx_description
1 polymer ?
#
loop_
_entity_poly.entity_id
_entity_poly.type
_entity_poly.pdbx_seq_one_letter_code
_entity_poly.pdbx_strand_id
1 'polypeptide(L)'
;MKKLVLIMIACIPTLGLLAAEVEPMPADTIVKFNNKSIEVSENGDRMKVKVYEYTDEDGAVENELVFEGHYRNGQSYERRKHFKSLSITIPSWDNKFDPHWAGFGMGFANFSGQNGVNDVDGVSLRSSSSLEYNLNFMEFAYPFSQYRWAVVTGVGLRWSRYRLDMDAHFQEINGITVLVPAPEGISYKTSKLNITSLTVPVLLEWQSTRHRRKTPRLFVSGGVEAVVKTISSSKIIYYDLDGRKRKDKMDRGMNIRPVTMDFLLQFGVGCIGVYAKYSPMGLFEKDKGPKVHPVSLGFHLHI
;
A
#
# COMPACT_ATOMS: atom_id res chain seq x y z
N MET A 1 -28.68 -9.29 -7.61
CA MET A 1 -28.36 -8.88 -8.99
C MET A 1 -27.26 -7.83 -8.92
N LYS A 2 -26.00 -8.23 -9.03
CA LYS A 2 -24.83 -7.34 -9.05
C LYS A 2 -24.17 -7.54 -10.41
N LYS A 3 -24.23 -6.54 -11.27
CA LYS A 3 -23.41 -6.45 -12.49
C LYS A 3 -23.02 -4.98 -12.65
N LEU A 4 -21.71 -4.72 -12.55
CA LEU A 4 -20.92 -3.74 -13.30
C LEU A 4 -19.69 -3.37 -12.48
N VAL A 5 -18.62 -4.15 -12.64
CA VAL A 5 -17.25 -3.70 -12.36
C VAL A 5 -16.73 -3.15 -13.68
N LEU A 6 -16.53 -1.84 -13.74
CA LEU A 6 -15.86 -1.18 -14.85
C LEU A 6 -14.38 -1.07 -14.49
N ILE A 7 -13.55 -1.77 -15.26
CA ILE A 7 -12.10 -1.79 -15.16
C ILE A 7 -11.55 -0.50 -15.77
N MET A 8 -10.79 0.26 -15.00
CA MET A 8 -9.86 1.29 -15.49
C MET A 8 -8.54 1.15 -14.72
N ILE A 9 -7.69 0.23 -15.19
CA ILE A 9 -6.26 0.22 -14.88
C ILE A 9 -5.57 0.63 -16.16
N ALA A 10 -5.28 1.92 -16.28
CA ALA A 10 -4.39 2.46 -17.30
C ALA A 10 -3.34 3.32 -16.60
N CYS A 11 -2.09 3.15 -17.04
CA CYS A 11 -0.90 3.95 -16.72
C CYS A 11 -0.13 3.57 -15.46
N ILE A 12 0.51 2.40 -15.48
CA ILE A 12 1.87 2.27 -14.94
C ILE A 12 2.82 2.50 -16.13
N PRO A 13 3.72 3.50 -16.09
CA PRO A 13 4.71 3.68 -17.14
C PRO A 13 5.69 2.49 -17.06
N THR A 14 5.69 1.68 -18.11
CA THR A 14 6.68 0.65 -18.37
C THR A 14 8.05 1.30 -18.46
N LEU A 15 8.88 1.15 -17.41
CA LEU A 15 10.32 1.24 -17.58
C LEU A 15 10.72 0.08 -18.49
N GLY A 16 10.84 0.38 -19.78
CA GLY A 16 11.42 -0.51 -20.77
C GLY A 16 12.87 -0.79 -20.39
N LEU A 17 13.12 -1.95 -19.80
CA LEU A 17 14.41 -2.59 -19.92
C LEU A 17 14.54 -2.95 -21.40
N LEU A 18 15.45 -2.29 -22.11
CA LEU A 18 15.95 -2.76 -23.40
C LEU A 18 16.70 -4.07 -23.16
N ALA A 19 15.96 -5.16 -22.97
CA ALA A 19 16.47 -6.48 -23.27
C ALA A 19 16.49 -6.55 -24.79
N ALA A 20 17.68 -6.64 -25.38
CA ALA A 20 17.84 -6.95 -26.79
C ALA A 20 16.87 -8.07 -27.16
N GLU A 21 16.04 -7.85 -28.19
CA GLU A 21 15.19 -8.87 -28.77
C GLU A 21 16.08 -10.01 -29.28
N VAL A 22 16.33 -10.99 -28.41
CA VAL A 22 16.83 -12.28 -28.84
C VAL A 22 15.62 -12.99 -29.40
N GLU A 23 15.51 -13.01 -30.73
CA GLU A 23 14.49 -13.82 -31.39
C GLU A 23 14.52 -15.25 -30.82
N PRO A 24 13.35 -15.82 -30.49
CA PRO A 24 13.29 -17.16 -29.95
C PRO A 24 13.93 -18.12 -30.96
N MET A 25 15.03 -18.74 -30.56
CA MET A 25 15.63 -19.81 -31.36
C MET A 25 14.57 -20.90 -31.58
N PRO A 26 14.33 -21.33 -32.83
CA PRO A 26 13.45 -22.46 -33.08
C PRO A 26 14.00 -23.70 -32.35
N ALA A 27 13.10 -24.54 -31.85
CA ALA A 27 13.49 -25.83 -31.29
C ALA A 27 13.86 -26.76 -32.44
N ASP A 28 15.12 -27.21 -32.50
CA ASP A 28 15.58 -28.12 -33.55
C ASP A 28 15.18 -29.56 -33.24
N THR A 29 15.16 -29.93 -31.96
CA THR A 29 14.80 -31.29 -31.54
C THR A 29 14.05 -31.27 -30.21
N ILE A 30 12.92 -31.97 -30.18
CA ILE A 30 12.13 -32.19 -28.97
C ILE A 30 12.15 -33.68 -28.65
N VAL A 31 12.80 -34.05 -27.55
CA VAL A 31 12.83 -35.42 -27.05
C VAL A 31 11.83 -35.54 -25.92
N LYS A 32 10.80 -36.37 -26.12
CA LYS A 32 9.83 -36.70 -25.07
C LYS A 32 10.22 -38.02 -24.41
N PHE A 33 10.37 -38.01 -23.08
CA PHE A 33 10.70 -39.19 -22.30
C PHE A 33 9.89 -39.19 -21.01
N ASN A 34 8.98 -40.15 -20.86
CA ASN A 34 8.01 -40.23 -19.76
C ASN A 34 7.25 -38.91 -19.57
N ASN A 35 7.34 -38.32 -18.37
CA ASN A 35 6.76 -37.04 -18.01
C ASN A 35 7.71 -35.85 -18.26
N LYS A 36 8.74 -36.00 -19.08
CA LYS A 36 9.66 -34.89 -19.39
C LYS A 36 9.75 -34.63 -20.90
N SER A 37 9.86 -33.36 -21.26
CA SER A 37 10.16 -32.90 -22.61
C SER A 37 11.46 -32.12 -22.60
N ILE A 38 12.44 -32.60 -23.36
CA ILE A 38 13.74 -31.97 -23.51
C ILE A 38 13.75 -31.26 -24.86
N GLU A 39 13.78 -29.94 -24.84
CA GLU A 39 13.95 -29.12 -26.04
C GLU A 39 15.42 -28.76 -26.19
N VAL A 40 15.98 -29.11 -27.34
CA VAL A 40 17.34 -28.75 -27.74
C VAL A 40 17.23 -27.80 -28.94
N SER A 41 17.85 -26.63 -28.81
CA SER A 41 18.00 -25.65 -29.88
C SER A 41 19.48 -25.41 -30.13
N GLU A 42 19.93 -25.55 -31.37
CA GLU A 42 21.32 -25.41 -31.77
C GLU A 42 21.45 -24.34 -32.87
N ASN A 43 22.37 -23.38 -32.70
CA ASN A 43 22.63 -22.37 -33.72
C ASN A 43 24.11 -21.97 -33.70
N GLY A 44 24.86 -22.53 -34.67
CA GLY A 44 26.31 -22.40 -34.74
C GLY A 44 26.95 -22.98 -33.49
N ASP A 45 27.81 -22.19 -32.83
CA ASP A 45 28.50 -22.65 -31.61
C ASP A 45 27.68 -22.50 -30.32
N ARG A 46 26.36 -22.24 -30.43
CA ARG A 46 25.46 -22.07 -29.27
C ARG A 46 24.44 -23.20 -29.22
N MET A 47 24.45 -23.96 -28.12
CA MET A 47 23.42 -24.96 -27.83
C MET A 47 22.66 -24.56 -26.57
N LYS A 48 21.33 -24.61 -26.64
CA LYS A 48 20.44 -24.37 -25.51
C LYS A 48 19.60 -25.60 -25.25
N VAL A 49 19.63 -26.08 -24.02
CA VAL A 49 18.85 -27.24 -23.57
C VAL A 49 17.85 -26.78 -22.52
N LYS A 50 16.56 -27.02 -22.76
CA LYS A 50 15.48 -26.78 -21.80
C LYS A 50 14.82 -28.10 -21.48
N VAL A 51 14.63 -28.39 -20.19
CA VAL A 51 13.89 -29.59 -19.76
C VAL A 51 12.62 -29.11 -19.08
N TYR A 52 11.49 -29.58 -19.60
CA TYR A 52 10.17 -29.41 -19.04
C TYR A 52 9.73 -30.71 -18.37
N GLU A 53 9.04 -30.60 -17.24
CA GLU A 53 8.35 -31.70 -16.57
C GLU A 53 6.84 -31.47 -16.65
N TYR A 54 6.13 -32.53 -16.99
CA TYR A 54 4.67 -32.59 -17.03
C TYR A 54 4.20 -33.12 -15.68
N THR A 55 3.42 -32.33 -14.96
CA THR A 55 2.73 -32.74 -13.74
C THR A 55 1.23 -32.65 -14.01
N ASP A 56 0.52 -33.75 -13.78
CA ASP A 56 -0.93 -33.84 -13.98
C ASP A 56 -1.60 -33.63 -12.60
N GLU A 57 -1.70 -32.38 -12.17
CA GLU A 57 -2.48 -31.98 -10.99
C GLU A 57 -3.76 -31.27 -11.45
N ASP A 58 -4.91 -31.80 -11.03
CA ASP A 58 -6.25 -31.22 -11.25
C ASP A 58 -6.69 -30.96 -12.70
N GLY A 59 -6.22 -31.78 -13.65
CA GLY A 59 -6.72 -31.80 -15.03
C GLY A 59 -6.28 -30.61 -15.90
N ALA A 60 -5.30 -29.83 -15.45
CA ALA A 60 -4.59 -28.83 -16.24
C ALA A 60 -3.15 -29.30 -16.46
N VAL A 61 -2.77 -29.54 -17.71
CA VAL A 61 -1.39 -29.91 -18.06
C VAL A 61 -0.51 -28.67 -17.91
N GLU A 62 0.26 -28.59 -16.82
CA GLU A 62 1.23 -27.52 -16.59
C GLU A 62 2.63 -28.00 -17.00
N ASN A 63 3.29 -27.24 -17.89
CA ASN A 63 4.65 -27.53 -18.34
C ASN A 63 5.64 -26.74 -17.49
N GLU A 64 6.24 -27.35 -16.47
CA GLU A 64 7.20 -26.67 -15.61
C GLU A 64 8.63 -26.79 -16.17
N LEU A 65 9.31 -25.67 -16.42
CA LEU A 65 10.71 -25.68 -16.83
C LEU A 65 11.61 -26.01 -15.62
N VAL A 66 12.11 -27.23 -15.54
CA VAL A 66 12.92 -27.72 -14.42
C VAL A 66 14.42 -27.48 -14.60
N PHE A 67 14.89 -27.35 -15.84
CA PHE A 67 16.30 -27.12 -16.16
C PHE A 67 16.49 -26.27 -17.42
N GLU A 68 17.46 -25.37 -17.38
CA GLU A 68 17.92 -24.59 -18.52
C GLU A 68 19.45 -24.58 -18.56
N GLY A 69 20.03 -25.13 -19.63
CA GLY A 69 21.47 -25.14 -19.90
C GLY A 69 21.80 -24.34 -21.15
N HIS A 70 22.85 -23.53 -21.09
CA HIS A 70 23.42 -22.80 -22.22
C HIS A 70 24.87 -23.23 -22.41
N TYR A 71 25.21 -23.69 -23.60
CA TYR A 71 26.55 -24.17 -23.96
C TYR A 71 27.08 -23.33 -25.12
N ARG A 72 28.27 -22.76 -24.95
CA ARG A 72 28.93 -21.95 -25.99
C ARG A 72 30.44 -22.05 -25.87
N ASN A 73 31.13 -22.42 -26.94
CA ASN A 73 32.60 -22.37 -27.04
C ASN A 73 33.35 -23.01 -25.84
N GLY A 74 32.88 -24.18 -25.37
CA GLY A 74 33.48 -24.89 -24.24
C GLY A 74 33.13 -24.34 -22.86
N GLN A 75 32.33 -23.28 -22.75
CA GLN A 75 31.76 -22.79 -21.50
C GLN A 75 30.31 -23.25 -21.36
N SER A 76 29.95 -23.78 -20.18
CA SER A 76 28.58 -24.17 -19.84
C SER A 76 28.03 -23.30 -18.71
N TYR A 77 26.77 -22.91 -18.85
CA TYR A 77 25.99 -22.26 -17.81
C TYR A 77 24.70 -23.04 -17.59
N GLU A 78 24.56 -23.63 -16.41
CA GLU A 78 23.42 -24.47 -16.05
C GLU A 78 22.61 -23.83 -14.92
N ARG A 79 21.28 -23.80 -15.09
CA ARG A 79 20.35 -23.32 -14.08
C ARG A 79 19.24 -24.35 -13.87
N ARG A 80 19.22 -24.96 -12.68
CA ARG A 80 18.07 -25.75 -12.20
C ARG A 80 17.04 -24.80 -11.58
N LYS A 81 15.82 -24.79 -12.10
CA LYS A 81 14.70 -24.04 -11.53
C LYS A 81 13.83 -25.04 -10.76
N HIS A 82 14.09 -25.19 -9.47
CA HIS A 82 13.07 -25.71 -8.57
C HIS A 82 12.21 -24.51 -8.16
N PHE A 83 11.18 -24.18 -8.95
CA PHE A 83 10.08 -23.41 -8.41
C PHE A 83 9.23 -24.38 -7.58
N LYS A 84 9.70 -24.73 -6.37
CA LYS A 84 8.69 -24.90 -5.32
C LYS A 84 8.07 -23.53 -5.21
N SER A 85 6.92 -23.34 -5.86
CA SER A 85 5.98 -22.31 -5.46
C SER A 85 6.02 -22.31 -3.93
N LEU A 86 6.17 -21.15 -3.30
CA LEU A 86 5.81 -21.06 -1.90
C LEU A 86 4.30 -21.31 -1.85
N SER A 87 3.90 -22.57 -1.97
CA SER A 87 2.56 -23.06 -1.69
C SER A 87 2.47 -23.05 -0.18
N ILE A 88 2.31 -21.85 0.38
CA ILE A 88 1.80 -21.73 1.72
C ILE A 88 0.37 -22.24 1.61
N THR A 89 0.18 -23.53 1.86
CA THR A 89 -1.14 -24.15 1.93
C THR A 89 -1.81 -23.59 3.18
N ILE A 90 -2.49 -22.46 3.01
CA ILE A 90 -3.29 -21.86 4.06
C ILE A 90 -4.52 -22.78 4.23
N PRO A 91 -4.72 -23.43 5.38
CA PRO A 91 -5.90 -24.25 5.60
C PRO A 91 -7.14 -23.36 5.48
N SER A 92 -7.96 -23.56 4.44
CA SER A 92 -9.16 -22.76 4.21
C SER A 92 -10.28 -23.22 5.16
N TRP A 93 -10.34 -22.65 6.37
CA TRP A 93 -11.44 -22.90 7.29
C TRP A 93 -12.51 -21.81 7.14
N ASP A 94 -13.77 -22.24 6.94
CA ASP A 94 -14.96 -21.41 6.70
C ASP A 94 -14.86 -20.42 5.52
N ASN A 95 -15.34 -20.83 4.34
CA ASN A 95 -15.50 -19.98 3.15
C ASN A 95 -16.47 -18.78 3.33
N LYS A 96 -16.96 -18.50 4.55
CA LYS A 96 -17.90 -17.41 4.88
C LYS A 96 -17.34 -16.39 5.88
N PHE A 97 -16.02 -16.30 5.99
CA PHE A 97 -15.38 -15.17 6.65
C PHE A 97 -15.53 -13.91 5.78
N ASP A 98 -16.01 -12.84 6.40
CA ASP A 98 -16.36 -11.58 5.73
C ASP A 98 -15.54 -10.47 6.42
N PRO A 99 -14.34 -10.14 5.94
CA PRO A 99 -13.42 -9.22 6.61
C PRO A 99 -13.97 -7.80 6.75
N HIS A 100 -13.42 -7.04 7.70
CA HIS A 100 -13.81 -5.64 7.93
C HIS A 100 -12.64 -4.71 7.60
N TRP A 101 -12.26 -4.63 6.31
CA TRP A 101 -11.26 -3.67 5.86
C TRP A 101 -11.74 -2.79 4.71
N ALA A 102 -12.29 -3.37 3.65
CA ALA A 102 -12.82 -2.63 2.51
C ALA A 102 -13.94 -1.69 2.97
N GLY A 103 -14.02 -0.52 2.34
CA GLY A 103 -15.01 0.50 2.66
C GLY A 103 -14.46 1.91 2.73
N PHE A 104 -15.18 2.76 3.44
CA PHE A 104 -14.88 4.17 3.56
C PHE A 104 -14.73 4.59 5.02
N GLY A 105 -13.60 5.22 5.32
CA GLY A 105 -13.30 5.76 6.64
C GLY A 105 -13.17 7.27 6.65
N MET A 106 -13.60 7.89 7.74
CA MET A 106 -13.37 9.31 8.01
C MET A 106 -13.02 9.51 9.48
N GLY A 107 -11.96 10.26 9.75
CA GLY A 107 -11.50 10.53 11.10
C GLY A 107 -10.82 11.88 11.25
N PHE A 108 -10.49 12.21 12.48
CA PHE A 108 -9.69 13.37 12.83
C PHE A 108 -8.22 13.00 12.82
N ALA A 109 -7.42 13.80 12.12
CA ALA A 109 -5.99 13.60 11.99
C ALA A 109 -5.23 14.56 12.89
N ASN A 110 -4.31 14.05 13.71
CA ASN A 110 -3.50 14.84 14.64
C ASN A 110 -2.04 14.42 14.58
N PHE A 111 -1.19 15.15 15.32
CA PHE A 111 0.21 14.79 15.54
C PHE A 111 0.46 14.46 17.02
N SER A 112 1.35 13.51 17.27
CA SER A 112 1.84 13.12 18.59
C SER A 112 3.36 13.26 18.64
N GLY A 113 3.89 13.53 19.83
CA GLY A 113 5.32 13.53 20.14
C GLY A 113 5.59 13.37 21.62
N GLN A 114 6.83 13.59 22.05
CA GLN A 114 7.27 13.31 23.43
C GLN A 114 6.46 14.04 24.52
N ASN A 115 5.92 15.22 24.23
CA ASN A 115 5.30 16.08 25.24
C ASN A 115 3.76 16.14 25.15
N GLY A 116 3.12 15.41 24.23
CA GLY A 116 1.66 15.42 24.09
C GLY A 116 1.13 15.12 22.69
N VAL A 117 -0.13 15.51 22.47
CA VAL A 117 -0.88 15.38 21.21
C VAL A 117 -1.35 16.79 20.79
N ASN A 118 -1.32 17.08 19.49
CA ASN A 118 -1.71 18.33 18.80
C ASN A 118 -0.70 19.48 18.78
N ASP A 119 0.08 19.68 19.84
CA ASP A 119 1.15 20.67 19.90
C ASP A 119 2.49 19.97 20.12
N VAL A 120 3.20 19.74 19.02
CA VAL A 120 4.40 18.90 19.02
C VAL A 120 5.46 19.58 18.17
N ASP A 121 6.63 19.80 18.76
CA ASP A 121 7.81 20.34 18.07
C ASP A 121 7.54 21.70 17.38
N GLY A 122 6.74 22.55 18.02
CA GLY A 122 6.35 23.86 17.49
C GLY A 122 5.30 23.81 16.38
N VAL A 123 4.75 22.64 16.06
CA VAL A 123 3.66 22.47 15.09
C VAL A 123 2.34 22.30 15.83
N SER A 124 1.55 23.37 15.87
CA SER A 124 0.18 23.34 16.42
C SER A 124 -0.84 23.07 15.32
N LEU A 125 -1.65 22.03 15.53
CA LEU A 125 -2.74 21.67 14.62
C LEU A 125 -4.10 22.09 15.17
N ARG A 126 -4.95 22.56 14.26
CA ARG A 126 -6.38 22.68 14.52
C ARG A 126 -7.03 21.33 14.30
N SER A 127 -7.05 20.50 15.35
CA SER A 127 -7.54 19.11 15.33
C SER A 127 -8.94 18.96 14.73
N SER A 128 -9.84 19.88 15.04
CA SER A 128 -11.23 19.86 14.55
C SER A 128 -11.37 20.05 13.04
N SER A 129 -10.33 20.58 12.38
CA SER A 129 -10.33 20.83 10.93
C SER A 129 -9.28 19.99 10.18
N SER A 130 -8.58 19.11 10.91
CA SER A 130 -7.62 18.16 10.36
C SER A 130 -8.32 16.81 10.22
N LEU A 131 -8.43 16.32 8.99
CA LEU A 131 -9.27 15.18 8.64
C LEU A 131 -8.47 14.13 7.88
N GLU A 132 -8.78 12.87 8.13
CA GLU A 132 -8.29 11.73 7.38
C GLU A 132 -9.46 11.01 6.72
N TYR A 133 -9.30 10.70 5.43
CA TYR A 133 -10.25 9.91 4.66
C TYR A 133 -9.55 8.65 4.15
N ASN A 134 -10.18 7.50 4.32
CA ASN A 134 -9.70 6.20 3.86
C ASN A 134 -10.70 5.63 2.86
N LEU A 135 -10.20 5.13 1.72
CA LEU A 135 -10.97 4.38 0.74
C LEU A 135 -10.25 3.06 0.49
N ASN A 136 -10.75 2.00 1.11
CA ASN A 136 -10.22 0.66 0.99
C ASN A 136 -11.06 -0.08 -0.07
N PHE A 137 -10.48 -0.36 -1.23
CA PHE A 137 -11.24 -0.85 -2.39
C PHE A 137 -10.98 -2.33 -2.68
N MET A 138 -9.99 -2.94 -2.02
CA MET A 138 -9.65 -4.35 -2.17
C MET A 138 -9.30 -4.94 -0.81
N GLU A 139 -9.83 -6.12 -0.52
CA GLU A 139 -9.53 -6.88 0.69
C GLU A 139 -9.46 -8.38 0.39
N PHE A 140 -8.67 -9.08 1.19
CA PHE A 140 -8.51 -10.53 1.17
C PHE A 140 -8.44 -11.02 2.61
N ALA A 141 -9.10 -12.14 2.90
CA ALA A 141 -9.08 -12.78 4.20
C ALA A 141 -8.57 -14.20 4.10
N TYR A 142 -7.71 -14.55 5.06
CA TYR A 142 -7.12 -15.87 5.21
C TYR A 142 -7.52 -16.39 6.60
N PRO A 143 -8.72 -16.98 6.75
CA PRO A 143 -9.14 -17.58 8.00
C PRO A 143 -8.28 -18.80 8.31
N PHE A 144 -7.75 -18.88 9.53
CA PHE A 144 -6.82 -19.94 9.95
C PHE A 144 -7.22 -20.61 11.28
N SER A 145 -8.39 -20.25 11.84
CA SER A 145 -8.87 -20.81 13.10
C SER A 145 -10.37 -21.08 13.07
N GLN A 146 -10.79 -22.20 13.66
CA GLN A 146 -12.20 -22.50 13.93
C GLN A 146 -12.84 -21.47 14.88
N TYR A 147 -12.03 -20.75 15.66
CA TYR A 147 -12.47 -19.66 16.55
C TYR A 147 -12.65 -18.31 15.83
N ARG A 148 -12.76 -18.33 14.49
CA ARG A 148 -13.04 -17.16 13.62
C ARG A 148 -11.95 -16.09 13.68
N TRP A 149 -10.70 -16.54 13.66
CA TRP A 149 -9.54 -15.68 13.41
C TRP A 149 -9.15 -15.75 11.94
N ALA A 150 -8.83 -14.59 11.37
CA ALA A 150 -8.28 -14.47 10.03
C ALA A 150 -7.18 -13.43 9.97
N VAL A 151 -6.24 -13.65 9.06
CA VAL A 151 -5.36 -12.58 8.59
C VAL A 151 -6.09 -11.84 7.47
N VAL A 152 -6.21 -10.53 7.60
CA VAL A 152 -6.84 -9.65 6.62
C VAL A 152 -5.78 -8.76 6.00
N THR A 153 -5.75 -8.71 4.67
CA THR A 153 -4.91 -7.82 3.89
C THR A 153 -5.73 -7.15 2.79
N GLY A 154 -5.15 -6.20 2.07
CA GLY A 154 -5.88 -5.46 1.06
C GLY A 154 -5.11 -4.30 0.48
N VAL A 155 -5.82 -3.42 -0.22
CA VAL A 155 -5.27 -2.20 -0.80
C VAL A 155 -6.26 -1.05 -0.61
N GLY A 156 -5.75 0.10 -0.19
CA GLY A 156 -6.53 1.31 0.01
C GLY A 156 -5.80 2.59 -0.35
N LEU A 157 -6.57 3.68 -0.41
CA LEU A 157 -6.08 5.04 -0.55
C LEU A 157 -6.41 5.82 0.70
N ARG A 158 -5.48 6.69 1.10
CA ARG A 158 -5.62 7.56 2.25
C ARG A 158 -5.33 9.00 1.88
N TRP A 159 -6.25 9.89 2.24
CA TRP A 159 -6.06 11.33 2.13
C TRP A 159 -6.02 11.94 3.52
N SER A 160 -4.83 12.36 3.95
CA SER A 160 -4.62 13.06 5.21
C SER A 160 -4.53 14.55 4.96
N ARG A 161 -5.34 15.33 5.67
CA ARG A 161 -5.32 16.79 5.66
C ARG A 161 -5.02 17.30 7.05
N TYR A 162 -3.90 17.98 7.19
CA TYR A 162 -3.49 18.65 8.42
C TYR A 162 -3.68 20.15 8.26
N ARG A 163 -4.45 20.77 9.16
CA ARG A 163 -4.63 22.22 9.20
C ARG A 163 -3.81 22.79 10.36
N LEU A 164 -2.85 23.64 10.03
CA LEU A 164 -2.06 24.37 11.00
C LEU A 164 -2.92 25.45 11.67
N ASP A 165 -2.77 25.61 12.98
CA ASP A 165 -3.46 26.65 13.78
C ASP A 165 -2.57 27.88 14.03
N MET A 166 -1.58 28.06 13.16
CA MET A 166 -0.60 29.12 13.25
C MET A 166 -0.41 29.79 11.89
N ASP A 167 0.03 31.05 11.91
CA ASP A 167 0.36 31.83 10.73
C ASP A 167 1.71 31.39 10.14
N ALA A 168 1.84 30.10 9.88
CA ALA A 168 3.02 29.50 9.28
C ALA A 168 2.64 28.40 8.29
N HIS A 169 3.59 28.04 7.45
CA HIS A 169 3.39 27.04 6.42
C HIS A 169 4.65 26.19 6.25
N PHE A 170 4.47 24.99 5.73
CA PHE A 170 5.60 24.15 5.38
C PHE A 170 6.19 24.59 4.06
N GLN A 171 7.48 24.92 4.07
CA GLN A 171 8.29 25.24 2.90
C GLN A 171 9.59 24.44 2.94
N GLU A 172 10.01 23.92 1.79
CA GLU A 172 11.35 23.38 1.65
C GLU A 172 12.34 24.52 1.40
N ILE A 173 13.35 24.62 2.26
CA ILE A 173 14.48 25.53 2.10
C ILE A 173 15.75 24.66 2.18
N ASN A 174 16.57 24.67 1.13
CA ASN A 174 17.86 23.96 1.08
C ASN A 174 17.77 22.45 1.42
N GLY A 175 16.71 21.75 0.98
CA GLY A 175 16.56 20.31 1.21
C GLY A 175 16.04 19.93 2.61
N ILE A 176 15.58 20.91 3.40
CA ILE A 176 14.96 20.73 4.71
C ILE A 176 13.59 21.38 4.70
N THR A 177 12.58 20.66 5.19
CA THR A 177 11.23 21.20 5.36
C THR A 177 11.16 21.97 6.66
N VAL A 178 11.05 23.30 6.55
CA VAL A 178 10.96 24.20 7.69
C VAL A 178 9.56 24.81 7.74
N LEU A 179 9.12 25.11 8.96
CA LEU A 179 7.91 25.88 9.19
C LEU A 179 8.25 27.37 9.06
N VAL A 180 7.80 28.00 7.97
CA VAL A 180 8.09 29.42 7.67
C VAL A 180 6.91 30.27 8.12
N PRO A 181 7.12 31.27 9.02
CA PRO A 181 6.07 32.18 9.44
C PRO A 181 5.64 33.09 8.27
N ALA A 182 4.44 33.63 8.36
CA ALA A 182 3.94 34.58 7.38
C ALA A 182 4.84 35.84 7.34
N PRO A 183 5.11 36.42 6.15
CA PRO A 183 5.82 37.69 6.04
C PRO A 183 5.12 38.81 6.80
N GLU A 184 5.90 39.79 7.29
CA GLU A 184 5.35 40.93 8.02
C GLU A 184 4.22 41.63 7.23
N GLY A 185 3.05 41.76 7.87
CA GLY A 185 1.86 42.37 7.26
C GLY A 185 0.86 41.40 6.59
N ILE A 186 1.17 40.10 6.51
CA ILE A 186 0.26 39.08 5.97
C ILE A 186 -0.13 38.09 7.08
N SER A 187 -1.43 37.90 7.34
CA SER A 187 -1.94 36.84 8.21
C SER A 187 -2.60 35.72 7.39
N TYR A 188 -2.30 34.48 7.73
CA TYR A 188 -2.77 33.31 6.98
C TYR A 188 -4.12 32.85 7.50
N LYS A 189 -5.17 33.08 6.71
CA LYS A 189 -6.51 32.55 7.04
C LYS A 189 -6.52 31.03 7.09
N THR A 190 -5.71 30.36 6.26
CA THR A 190 -5.69 28.90 6.17
C THR A 190 -4.35 28.40 5.67
N SER A 191 -3.68 27.57 6.48
CA SER A 191 -2.49 26.80 6.08
C SER A 191 -2.79 25.30 6.22
N LYS A 192 -2.58 24.54 5.14
CA LYS A 192 -2.97 23.12 5.05
C LYS A 192 -1.90 22.27 4.36
N LEU A 193 -1.55 21.15 4.99
CA LEU A 193 -0.77 20.09 4.38
C LEU A 193 -1.72 18.96 3.95
N ASN A 194 -1.71 18.60 2.67
CA ASN A 194 -2.45 17.44 2.16
C ASN A 194 -1.47 16.37 1.71
N ILE A 195 -1.74 15.13 2.10
CA ILE A 195 -0.95 13.95 1.75
C ILE A 195 -1.91 12.90 1.20
N THR A 196 -1.55 12.33 0.06
CA THR A 196 -2.22 11.15 -0.52
C THR A 196 -1.28 9.98 -0.40
N SER A 197 -1.79 8.85 0.08
CA SER A 197 -1.01 7.64 0.29
C SER A 197 -1.75 6.41 -0.23
N LEU A 198 -1.00 5.44 -0.73
CA LEU A 198 -1.45 4.07 -0.95
C LEU A 198 -1.19 3.27 0.33
N THR A 199 -2.13 2.43 0.73
CA THR A 199 -2.00 1.61 1.94
C THR A 199 -2.24 0.13 1.67
N VAL A 200 -1.48 -0.70 2.38
CA VAL A 200 -1.57 -2.16 2.33
C VAL A 200 -1.49 -2.68 3.77
N PRO A 201 -2.60 -3.16 4.35
CA PRO A 201 -2.59 -3.65 5.72
C PRO A 201 -2.24 -5.13 5.81
N VAL A 202 -1.78 -5.53 6.99
CA VAL A 202 -1.76 -6.90 7.46
C VAL A 202 -2.33 -6.88 8.87
N LEU A 203 -3.58 -7.33 9.00
CA LEU A 203 -4.36 -7.27 10.23
C LEU A 203 -4.69 -8.67 10.70
N LEU A 204 -4.69 -8.84 12.02
CA LEU A 204 -5.30 -9.98 12.65
C LEU A 204 -6.72 -9.58 13.07
N GLU A 205 -7.71 -10.26 12.49
CA GLU A 205 -9.12 -10.00 12.76
C GLU A 205 -9.77 -11.19 13.47
N TRP A 206 -10.50 -10.88 14.54
CA TRP A 206 -11.41 -11.80 15.20
C TRP A 206 -12.85 -11.34 15.02
N GLN A 207 -13.75 -12.31 14.81
CA GLN A 207 -15.18 -12.05 14.72
C GLN A 207 -15.99 -12.92 15.68
N SER A 208 -16.99 -12.32 16.32
CA SER A 208 -17.93 -13.07 17.16
C SER A 208 -18.75 -14.08 16.36
N THR A 209 -19.13 -15.18 17.00
CA THR A 209 -20.02 -16.20 16.42
C THR A 209 -21.44 -15.66 16.24
N ARG A 210 -22.10 -16.03 15.16
CA ARG A 210 -23.45 -15.56 14.87
C ARG A 210 -24.47 -16.39 15.67
N HIS A 211 -25.09 -15.80 16.69
CA HIS A 211 -26.08 -16.52 17.51
C HIS A 211 -27.45 -16.64 16.82
N ARG A 212 -27.81 -15.71 15.91
CA ARG A 212 -29.01 -15.78 15.07
C ARG A 212 -28.72 -15.31 13.64
N ARG A 213 -29.47 -15.80 12.65
CA ARG A 213 -29.27 -15.47 11.22
C ARG A 213 -29.22 -13.96 10.91
N LYS A 214 -29.89 -13.12 11.71
CA LYS A 214 -29.98 -11.66 11.51
C LYS A 214 -29.08 -10.82 12.44
N THR A 215 -28.39 -11.40 13.43
CA THR A 215 -27.55 -10.59 14.33
C THR A 215 -26.30 -10.12 13.59
N PRO A 216 -25.94 -8.82 13.68
CA PRO A 216 -24.68 -8.32 13.16
C PRO A 216 -23.51 -8.92 13.96
N ARG A 217 -22.36 -9.12 13.31
CA ARG A 217 -21.17 -9.69 13.95
C ARG A 217 -20.38 -8.57 14.62
N LEU A 218 -19.91 -8.83 15.84
CA LEU A 218 -18.86 -8.01 16.43
C LEU A 218 -17.53 -8.39 15.80
N PHE A 219 -16.66 -7.42 15.57
CA PHE A 219 -15.30 -7.67 15.13
C PHE A 219 -14.30 -6.81 15.91
N VAL A 220 -13.09 -7.34 16.05
CA VAL A 220 -11.91 -6.64 16.54
C VAL A 220 -10.78 -6.97 15.57
N SER A 221 -10.11 -5.96 15.05
CA SER A 221 -9.05 -6.11 14.08
C SER A 221 -7.87 -5.23 14.46
N GLY A 222 -6.66 -5.76 14.37
CA GLY A 222 -5.47 -5.02 14.75
C GLY A 222 -4.23 -5.51 14.02
N GLY A 223 -3.34 -4.59 13.65
CA GLY A 223 -2.11 -4.95 12.98
C GLY A 223 -1.34 -3.76 12.46
N VAL A 224 -0.59 -4.01 11.39
CA VAL A 224 0.28 -3.01 10.76
C VAL A 224 -0.22 -2.68 9.36
N GLU A 225 0.06 -1.47 8.94
CA GLU A 225 -0.28 -0.96 7.61
C GLU A 225 0.96 -0.36 6.97
N ALA A 226 1.37 -0.93 5.85
CA ALA A 226 2.39 -0.34 5.00
C ALA A 226 1.78 0.83 4.24
N VAL A 227 2.42 1.99 4.31
CA VAL A 227 1.93 3.24 3.73
C VAL A 227 2.98 3.80 2.79
N VAL A 228 2.60 3.99 1.52
CA VAL A 228 3.42 4.64 0.50
C VAL A 228 2.80 5.99 0.17
N LYS A 229 3.46 7.08 0.56
CA LYS A 229 2.98 8.44 0.31
C LYS A 229 3.33 8.84 -1.11
N THR A 230 2.32 9.11 -1.93
CA THR A 230 2.48 9.34 -3.37
C THR A 230 2.51 10.82 -3.72
N ILE A 231 1.61 11.61 -3.12
CA ILE A 231 1.46 13.02 -3.44
C ILE A 231 1.37 13.82 -2.16
N SER A 232 2.11 14.92 -2.09
CA SER A 232 2.06 15.84 -0.97
C SER A 232 1.96 17.27 -1.48
N SER A 233 1.09 18.08 -0.89
CA SER A 233 0.88 19.47 -1.27
C SER A 233 0.63 20.36 -0.05
N SER A 234 1.43 21.39 0.12
CA SER A 234 1.21 22.48 1.10
C SER A 234 0.44 23.60 0.41
N LYS A 235 -0.64 24.07 1.04
CA LYS A 235 -1.54 25.10 0.50
C LYS A 235 -1.77 26.19 1.53
N ILE A 236 -1.60 27.44 1.09
CA ILE A 236 -1.79 28.63 1.90
C ILE A 236 -2.84 29.50 1.25
N ILE A 237 -3.68 30.11 2.08
CA ILE A 237 -4.68 31.09 1.67
C ILE A 237 -4.52 32.34 2.54
N TYR A 238 -4.18 33.45 1.91
CA TYR A 238 -4.04 34.76 2.55
C TYR A 238 -4.79 35.83 1.77
N TYR A 239 -5.01 36.97 2.43
CA TYR A 239 -5.47 38.18 1.76
C TYR A 239 -4.26 39.07 1.51
N ASP A 240 -4.15 39.56 0.29
CA ASP A 240 -3.17 40.56 -0.11
C ASP A 240 -3.47 41.91 0.58
N LEU A 241 -2.52 42.84 0.58
CA LEU A 241 -2.73 44.20 1.13
C LEU A 241 -3.91 44.92 0.44
N ASP A 242 -4.23 44.52 -0.79
CA ASP A 242 -5.38 44.99 -1.58
C ASP A 242 -6.71 44.29 -1.22
N GLY A 243 -6.76 43.47 -0.16
CA GLY A 243 -7.95 42.72 0.25
C GLY A 243 -8.32 41.55 -0.67
N ARG A 244 -7.48 41.21 -1.66
CA ARG A 244 -7.73 40.11 -2.61
C ARG A 244 -7.27 38.78 -2.04
N LYS A 245 -8.10 37.74 -2.19
CA LYS A 245 -7.76 36.39 -1.73
C LYS A 245 -6.77 35.71 -2.68
N ARG A 246 -5.55 35.45 -2.21
CA ARG A 246 -4.53 34.67 -2.92
C ARG A 246 -4.52 33.22 -2.43
N LYS A 247 -4.14 32.30 -3.32
CA LYS A 247 -4.02 30.86 -3.03
C LYS A 247 -2.70 30.37 -3.61
N ASP A 248 -1.75 30.08 -2.74
CA ASP A 248 -0.45 29.56 -3.15
C ASP A 248 -0.36 28.07 -2.79
N LYS A 249 0.15 27.28 -3.74
CA LYS A 249 0.24 25.82 -3.67
C LYS A 249 1.68 25.42 -3.92
N MET A 250 2.30 24.81 -2.92
CA MET A 250 3.66 24.30 -2.97
C MET A 250 3.56 22.78 -3.10
N ASP A 251 3.72 22.31 -4.33
CA ASP A 251 3.41 20.93 -4.72
C ASP A 251 4.59 19.95 -4.65
N ARG A 252 5.81 20.43 -4.38
CA ARG A 252 7.02 19.60 -4.43
C ARG A 252 7.92 19.90 -3.23
N GLY A 253 8.69 18.88 -2.83
CA GLY A 253 9.86 19.10 -1.99
C GLY A 253 9.71 18.96 -0.48
N MET A 254 8.57 18.50 0.05
CA MET A 254 8.37 18.55 1.51
C MET A 254 9.14 17.50 2.33
N ASN A 255 10.18 16.86 1.78
CA ASN A 255 11.02 15.85 2.46
C ASN A 255 10.21 14.87 3.33
N ILE A 256 9.02 14.53 2.85
CA ILE A 256 8.11 13.63 3.55
C ILE A 256 8.64 12.23 3.32
N ARG A 257 8.76 11.47 4.40
CA ARG A 257 9.20 10.09 4.33
C ARG A 257 8.27 9.30 3.40
N PRO A 258 8.77 8.73 2.30
CA PRO A 258 7.94 8.14 1.24
C PRO A 258 7.26 6.84 1.69
N VAL A 259 7.91 6.06 2.56
CA VAL A 259 7.39 4.79 3.07
C VAL A 259 7.34 4.82 4.59
N THR A 260 6.17 4.51 5.15
CA THR A 260 5.97 4.35 6.59
C THR A 260 5.25 3.06 6.91
N MET A 261 5.27 2.70 8.19
CA MET A 261 4.46 1.63 8.76
C MET A 261 3.63 2.23 9.89
N ASP A 262 2.32 2.06 9.80
CA ASP A 262 1.37 2.56 10.78
C ASP A 262 0.78 1.38 11.56
N PHE A 263 0.54 1.54 12.86
CA PHE A 263 -0.29 0.63 13.63
C PHE A 263 -1.75 1.02 13.49
N LEU A 264 -2.60 0.03 13.26
CA LEU A 264 -4.02 0.21 13.09
C LEU A 264 -4.77 -0.73 14.03
N LEU A 265 -5.75 -0.16 14.75
CA LEU A 265 -6.71 -0.88 15.57
C LEU A 265 -8.12 -0.52 15.12
N GLN A 266 -8.99 -1.51 15.06
CA GLN A 266 -10.38 -1.37 14.65
C GLN A 266 -11.30 -2.23 15.51
N PHE A 267 -12.49 -1.72 15.77
CA PHE A 267 -13.55 -2.47 16.42
C PHE A 267 -14.91 -2.00 15.92
N GLY A 268 -15.87 -2.90 15.85
CA GLY A 268 -17.18 -2.55 15.30
C GLY A 268 -18.20 -3.66 15.31
N VAL A 269 -19.34 -3.36 14.73
CA VAL A 269 -20.52 -4.21 14.66
C VAL A 269 -21.12 -4.14 13.26
N GLY A 270 -21.12 -5.28 12.55
CA GLY A 270 -21.58 -5.34 11.16
C GLY A 270 -20.77 -4.38 10.28
N CYS A 271 -21.45 -3.54 9.51
CA CYS A 271 -20.79 -2.60 8.61
C CYS A 271 -20.22 -1.35 9.30
N ILE A 272 -20.47 -1.10 10.59
CA ILE A 272 -20.02 0.11 11.27
C ILE A 272 -18.87 -0.22 12.21
N GLY A 273 -17.74 0.45 12.03
CA GLY A 273 -16.57 0.36 12.88
C GLY A 273 -16.03 1.72 13.27
N VAL A 274 -15.12 1.69 14.22
CA VAL A 274 -14.22 2.80 14.53
C VAL A 274 -12.80 2.31 14.43
N TYR A 275 -11.90 3.22 14.10
CA TYR A 275 -10.49 2.93 13.96
C TYR A 275 -9.65 3.93 14.73
N ALA A 276 -8.52 3.44 15.23
CA ALA A 276 -7.45 4.22 15.81
C ALA A 276 -6.14 3.86 15.10
N LYS A 277 -5.36 4.89 14.77
CA LYS A 277 -4.11 4.76 14.04
C LYS A 277 -2.99 5.53 14.71
N TYR A 278 -1.80 4.92 14.76
CA TYR A 278 -0.58 5.56 15.23
C TYR A 278 0.58 5.25 14.29
N SER A 279 1.28 6.28 13.82
CA SER A 279 2.47 6.13 12.99
C SER A 279 3.75 6.27 13.84
N PRO A 280 4.44 5.17 14.19
CA PRO A 280 5.69 5.23 14.95
C PRO A 280 6.81 5.94 14.18
N MET A 281 6.73 5.98 12.85
CA MET A 281 7.70 6.70 12.03
C MET A 281 7.31 8.17 11.91
N GLY A 282 8.30 9.06 12.04
CA GLY A 282 8.08 10.49 11.82
C GLY A 282 7.58 10.80 10.41
N LEU A 283 6.74 11.84 10.29
CA LEU A 283 6.16 12.25 9.00
C LEU A 283 7.24 12.60 7.97
N PHE A 284 8.29 13.27 8.42
CA PHE A 284 9.43 13.73 7.62
C PHE A 284 10.59 12.75 7.67
N GLU A 285 11.47 12.85 6.67
CA GLU A 285 12.77 12.17 6.72
C GLU A 285 13.61 12.65 7.90
N LYS A 286 14.56 11.81 8.33
CA LYS A 286 15.40 12.09 9.51
C LYS A 286 16.14 13.42 9.30
N ASP A 287 16.02 14.32 10.27
CA ASP A 287 16.65 15.65 10.27
C ASP A 287 16.24 16.57 9.11
N LYS A 288 15.15 16.24 8.40
CA LYS A 288 14.61 17.04 7.28
C LYS A 288 13.27 17.72 7.57
N GLY A 289 12.83 17.73 8.82
CA GLY A 289 11.64 18.44 9.26
C GLY A 289 11.28 18.16 10.71
N PRO A 290 10.17 18.73 11.20
CA PRO A 290 9.72 18.57 12.59
C PRO A 290 9.48 17.10 12.96
N LYS A 291 9.80 16.73 14.19
CA LYS A 291 9.62 15.38 14.73
C LYS A 291 8.17 15.16 15.17
N VAL A 292 7.29 15.04 14.18
CA VAL A 292 5.86 14.80 14.39
C VAL A 292 5.45 13.39 13.94
N HIS A 293 4.63 12.73 14.76
CA HIS A 293 4.10 11.40 14.52
C HIS A 293 2.60 11.46 14.21
N PRO A 294 2.15 11.10 13.00
CA PRO A 294 0.73 11.06 12.66
C PRO A 294 -0.10 10.13 13.54
N VAL A 295 -1.22 10.63 14.05
CA VAL A 295 -2.25 9.84 14.75
C VAL A 295 -3.63 10.15 14.19
N SER A 296 -4.53 9.17 14.18
CA SER A 296 -5.88 9.34 13.66
C SER A 296 -6.89 8.53 14.47
N LEU A 297 -8.07 9.10 14.67
CA LEU A 297 -9.23 8.42 15.26
C LEU A 297 -10.46 8.72 14.40
N GLY A 298 -11.21 7.69 14.02
CA GLY A 298 -12.35 7.90 13.15
C GLY A 298 -13.35 6.75 13.12
N PHE A 299 -14.34 6.93 12.26
CA PHE A 299 -15.35 5.93 11.93
C PHE A 299 -15.01 5.29 10.59
N HIS A 300 -15.40 4.03 10.44
CA HIS A 300 -15.26 3.27 9.21
C HIS A 300 -16.59 2.59 8.86
N LEU A 301 -16.98 2.69 7.60
CA LEU A 301 -18.12 1.99 7.03
C LEU A 301 -17.59 0.90 6.11
N HIS A 302 -17.77 -0.36 6.50
CA HIS A 302 -17.34 -1.54 5.76
C HIS A 302 -18.39 -1.93 4.70
N ILE A 303 -17.95 -2.48 3.55
CA ILE A 303 -18.81 -2.78 2.38
C ILE A 303 -18.70 -4.21 1.88
#